data_AF-A0A528FHE4-F1
#
_entry.id   AF-A0A528FHE4-F1
#
_cell.length_a   1.000
_cell.length_b   1.000
_cell.length_c   1.000
_cell.angle_alpha   90.00
_cell.angle_beta   90.00
_cell.angle_gamma   90.00
#
_symmetry.space_group_name_H-M   'P 1'
#
loop_
_entity.id
_entity.type
_entity.pdbx_description
1 polymer ?
#
loop_
_entity_poly.entity_id
_entity_poly.type
_entity_poly.pdbx_seq_one_letter_code
_entity_poly.pdbx_strand_id
1 'polypeptide(L)' 'ALVTGGGKRIGRAIVEDLAANGFAVAIHCNRSRAEAEALAARINGGRFGQGGRAAVVAADLTDMAAVEDLVGRAE' A
#
# COMPACT_ATOMS: atom_id res chain seq x y z
N ALA A 1 -3.36 -6.17 -5.05
CA ALA A 1 -4.44 -5.60 -4.22
C ALA A 1 -4.13 -4.13 -3.93
N LEU A 2 -5.11 -3.23 -3.97
CA LEU A 2 -4.95 -1.81 -3.64
C LEU A 2 -5.63 -1.51 -2.31
N VAL A 3 -4.92 -0.90 -1.37
CA VAL A 3 -5.46 -0.50 -0.07
C VAL A 3 -5.33 1.01 0.13
N THR A 4 -6.45 1.72 0.12
CA THR A 4 -6.50 3.17 0.41
C THR A 4 -6.34 3.45 1.89
N GLY A 5 -5.40 4.32 2.27
CA GLY A 5 -5.10 4.59 3.67
C GLY A 5 -4.31 3.47 4.35
N GLY A 6 -3.62 2.64 3.56
CA GLY A 6 -2.95 1.42 4.01
C GLY A 6 -1.74 1.64 4.91
N GLY A 7 -1.21 2.87 5.03
CA GLY A 7 -0.01 3.13 5.84
C GLY A 7 -0.23 3.13 7.36
N LYS A 8 -1.48 3.18 7.86
CA LYS A 8 -1.77 3.38 9.30
C LYS A 8 -2.98 2.58 9.79
N ARG A 9 -3.03 2.34 11.12
CA ARG A 9 -4.18 1.77 11.85
C ARG A 9 -4.70 0.49 11.18
N ILE A 10 -6.00 0.40 10.91
CA ILE A 10 -6.66 -0.76 10.28
C ILE A 10 -6.14 -0.99 8.86
N GLY A 11 -5.88 0.07 8.10
CA GLY A 11 -5.32 -0.05 6.75
C GLY A 11 -3.97 -0.80 6.74
N ARG A 12 -3.12 -0.53 7.75
CA ARG A 12 -1.87 -1.27 7.93
C ARG A 12 -2.11 -2.74 8.20
N ALA A 13 -3.04 -3.07 9.10
CA ALA A 13 -3.35 -4.46 9.42
C ALA A 13 -3.83 -5.24 8.19
N ILE A 14 -4.66 -4.62 7.33
CA ILE A 14 -5.11 -5.21 6.06
C ILE A 14 -3.94 -5.45 5.11
N VAL A 15 -3.05 -4.47 4.95
CA VAL A 15 -1.85 -4.60 4.10
C VAL A 15 -0.94 -5.74 4.59
N GLU A 16 -0.71 -5.81 5.90
CA GLU A 16 0.12 -6.85 6.51
C GLU A 16 -0.48 -8.25 6.32
N ASP A 17 -1.80 -8.40 6.48
CA ASP A 17 -2.50 -9.67 6.26
C ASP A 17 -2.47 -10.10 4.79
N LEU A 18 -2.72 -9.17 3.86
CA LEU A 18 -2.59 -9.44 2.42
C LEU A 18 -1.17 -9.86 2.05
N ALA A 19 -0.15 -9.16 2.56
CA ALA A 19 1.24 -9.52 2.31
C ALA A 19 1.58 -10.90 2.90
N ALA A 20 1.09 -11.22 4.11
CA ALA A 20 1.26 -12.52 4.77
C ALA A 20 0.68 -13.69 3.97
N ASN A 21 -0.39 -13.43 3.21
CA ASN A 21 -1.03 -14.38 2.32
C ASN A 21 -0.45 -14.37 0.88
N GLY A 22 0.69 -13.70 0.66
CA GLY A 22 1.44 -13.74 -0.60
C GLY A 22 0.94 -12.77 -1.69
N PHE A 23 0.03 -11.85 -1.37
CA PHE A 23 -0.43 -10.85 -2.33
C PHE A 23 0.63 -9.75 -2.55
N ALA A 24 0.68 -9.24 -3.78
CA ALA A 24 1.29 -7.94 -4.05
C ALA A 24 0.32 -6.82 -3.66
N VAL A 25 0.78 -5.84 -2.89
CA VAL A 25 -0.07 -4.80 -2.28
C VAL A 25 0.40 -3.39 -2.64
N ALA A 26 -0.45 -2.64 -3.34
CA ALA A 26 -0.31 -1.21 -3.50
C ALA A 26 -0.90 -0.50 -2.27
N ILE A 27 -0.07 0.26 -1.56
CA ILE A 27 -0.41 0.99 -0.34
C ILE A 27 -0.68 2.43 -0.73
N HIS A 28 -1.95 2.82 -0.77
CA HIS A 28 -2.30 4.21 -1.02
C HIS A 28 -2.21 5.07 0.25
N CYS A 29 -1.66 6.27 0.11
CA CYS A 29 -1.65 7.30 1.16
C CYS A 29 -1.81 8.72 0.59
N ASN A 30 -2.42 9.61 1.37
CA ASN A 30 -2.34 11.07 1.10
C ASN A 30 -1.20 11.67 1.94
N ARG A 31 -1.41 11.89 3.25
CA ARG A 31 -0.43 12.55 4.13
C ARG A 31 0.52 11.61 4.89
N SER A 32 0.39 10.29 4.73
CA SER A 32 1.13 9.28 5.51
C SER A 32 2.16 8.52 4.67
N ARG A 33 2.91 9.25 3.85
CA ARG A 33 3.86 8.65 2.91
C ARG A 33 4.99 7.91 3.60
N ALA A 34 5.61 8.52 4.62
CA ALA A 34 6.70 7.92 5.36
C ALA A 34 6.28 6.59 6.03
N GLU A 35 5.08 6.54 6.61
CA GLU A 35 4.58 5.31 7.24
C GLU A 35 4.23 4.23 6.20
N ALA A 36 3.70 4.62 5.04
CA ALA A 36 3.44 3.71 3.93
C ALA A 36 4.74 3.14 3.35
N GLU A 37 5.77 3.96 3.17
CA GLU A 37 7.08 3.54 2.67
C GLU A 37 7.80 2.62 3.66
N ALA A 38 7.76 2.93 4.96
CA ALA A 38 8.30 2.06 5.99
C ALA A 38 7.60 0.68 6.03
N LEU A 39 6.28 0.65 5.81
CA LEU A 39 5.52 -0.59 5.70
C LEU A 39 5.90 -1.37 4.44
N ALA A 40 5.99 -0.72 3.28
CA ALA A 40 6.41 -1.34 2.03
C ALA A 40 7.82 -1.96 2.13
N ALA A 41 8.76 -1.24 2.74
CA ALA A 41 10.12 -1.74 2.98
C ALA A 41 10.14 -2.99 3.87
N ARG A 42 9.31 -3.03 4.93
CA ARG A 42 9.17 -4.24 5.77
C ARG A 42 8.64 -5.43 4.98
N ILE A 43 7.66 -5.20 4.09
CA ILE A 43 7.06 -6.25 3.26
C ILE A 43 8.07 -6.78 2.25
N ASN A 44 8.67 -5.89 1.47
CA ASN A 44 9.68 -6.24 0.46
C ASN A 44 10.93 -6.89 1.08
N GLY A 45 11.24 -6.57 2.34
CA GLY A 45 12.31 -7.22 3.12
C GLY A 45 11.99 -8.64 3.60
N GLY A 46 10.86 -9.23 3.18
CA GLY A 46 10.50 -10.62 3.49
C GLY A 46 9.92 -10.84 4.89
N ARG A 47 9.51 -9.78 5.60
CA ARG A 47 9.05 -9.90 6.99
C ARG A 47 7.67 -10.59 7.13
N PHE A 48 6.95 -10.80 6.03
CA PHE A 48 5.57 -11.34 6.02
C PHE A 48 5.45 -12.62 5.17
N GLY A 49 6.41 -13.55 5.26
CA GLY A 49 6.30 -14.84 4.56
C GLY A 49 6.86 -14.85 3.14
N GLN A 50 6.32 -15.71 2.27
CA GLN A 50 6.88 -16.00 0.94
C GLN A 50 6.80 -14.79 0.00
N GLY A 51 7.77 -13.88 0.07
CA GLY A 51 8.04 -12.89 -0.97
C GLY A 51 6.92 -11.87 -1.20
N GLY A 52 6.28 -11.41 -0.12
CA GLY A 52 5.32 -10.30 -0.18
C GLY A 52 5.91 -9.09 -0.90
N ARG A 53 5.15 -8.50 -1.83
CA ARG A 53 5.56 -7.32 -2.60
C ARG A 53 4.68 -6.14 -2.23
N ALA A 54 5.26 -4.98 -2.04
CA ALA A 54 4.52 -3.76 -1.76
C ALA A 54 5.10 -2.54 -2.47
N ALA A 55 4.22 -1.67 -2.95
CA ALA A 55 4.54 -0.38 -3.53
C ALA A 55 3.65 0.71 -2.90
N VAL A 56 4.13 1.94 -2.87
CA VAL A 56 3.37 3.07 -2.32
C VAL A 56 2.84 3.94 -3.44
N VAL A 57 1.54 4.23 -3.40
CA VAL A 57 0.87 5.12 -4.35
C VAL A 57 0.33 6.33 -3.60
N ALA A 58 0.93 7.50 -3.82
CA ALA A 58 0.47 8.73 -3.20
C ALA A 58 -0.53 9.48 -4.10
N ALA A 59 -1.71 9.78 -3.57
CA ALA A 59 -2.72 10.58 -4.26
C ALA A 59 -3.62 11.29 -3.24
N ASP A 60 -4.25 12.39 -3.67
CA ASP A 60 -5.39 12.93 -2.96
C ASP A 60 -6.67 12.39 -3.58
N LEU A 61 -7.43 11.59 -2.81
CA LEU A 61 -8.65 10.97 -3.31
C LEU A 61 -9.81 11.96 -3.46
N THR A 62 -9.66 13.21 -3.00
CA THR A 62 -10.64 14.27 -3.27
C THR A 62 -10.42 14.95 -4.62
N ASP A 63 -9.29 14.69 -5.29
CA ASP A 63 -9.00 15.14 -6.64
C ASP A 63 -9.39 14.04 -7.64
N MET A 64 -10.48 14.27 -8.38
CA MET A 64 -11.01 13.30 -9.33
C MET A 64 -10.02 12.97 -10.46
N ALA A 65 -9.18 13.92 -10.87
CA ALA A 65 -8.16 13.67 -11.88
C ALA A 65 -7.06 12.74 -11.33
N ALA A 66 -6.69 12.90 -10.07
CA ALA A 66 -5.71 12.03 -9.40
C ALA A 66 -6.24 10.60 -9.17
N VAL A 67 -7.55 10.46 -8.97
CA VAL A 67 -8.21 9.14 -8.79
C VAL A 67 -8.27 8.37 -10.10
N GLU A 68 -8.45 9.04 -11.24
CA GLU A 68 -8.57 8.41 -12.56
C GLU A 68 -7.36 7.52 -12.89
N ASP A 69 -6.15 7.97 -12.55
CA ASP A 69 -4.89 7.23 -12.78
C ASP A 69 -4.47 6.35 -11.59
N LEU A 70 -5.21 6.36 -10.47
CA LEU A 70 -4.79 5.70 -9.24
C LEU A 70 -4.62 4.18 -9.42
N VAL A 71 -5.52 3.55 -10.18
CA VAL A 71 -5.48 2.11 -10.42
C VAL A 71 -4.29 1.76 -11.33
N GLY A 72 -4.05 2.52 -12.40
CA GLY A 72 -2.92 2.28 -13.30
C GLY A 72 -1.56 2.39 -12.59
N ARG A 73 -1.46 3.28 -11.60
CA ARG A 73 -0.26 3.41 -10.76
C ARG A 73 -0.11 2.30 -9.71
N ALA A 74 -1.13 1.46 -9.51
CA ALA A 74 -1.19 0.41 -8.51
C ALA A 74 -0.98 -1.01 -9.09
N GLU A 75 -0.83 -1.14 -10.41
CA GLU A 75 -0.55 -2.39 -11.13
C GLU A 75 0.93 -2.82 -11.12
#